data_AF-A0A7J0GE23-F1
#
_entry.id   AF-A0A7J0GE23-F1
#
_cell.length_a   1.000
_cell.length_b   1.000
_cell.length_c   1.000
_cell.angle_alpha   90.00
_cell.angle_beta   90.00
_cell.angle_gamma   90.00
#
_symmetry.space_group_name_H-M   'P 1'
#
loop_
_entity.id
_entity.type
_entity.pdbx_description
1 polymer ?
#
loop_
_entity_poly.entity_id
_entity_poly.type
_entity_poly.pdbx_seq_one_letter_code
_entity_poly.pdbx_strand_id
1 'polypeptide(L)'
;MEQKSWLRVAILISLLLYLVAEEVLSKCILFTAELKFAHKDNLPVYNHTIAMTLVEYASAVYLKDLTGLATWTCSRCGDLTEGFEMIELIVDVEHCLQGFVGVAKDLNAIVIAFRGSASIMNWIEDLYWKQLDLKYPGMPDAMVHHGFYSSYHETTVRTGVLHAVKRAKELYGDINIMVTGHSMGGAMAAFCALDLAVIIMNPFFS
;
A
#
# COMPACT_ATOMS: atom_id res chain seq x y z
N MET A 1 -51.80 -40.67 11.11
CA MET A 1 -50.66 -40.99 10.22
C MET A 1 -50.00 -39.68 9.75
N GLU A 2 -49.31 -38.94 10.63
CA GLU A 2 -48.68 -37.66 10.23
C GLU A 2 -47.25 -37.48 10.79
N GLN A 3 -46.84 -38.27 11.77
CA GLN A 3 -45.55 -38.11 12.44
C GLN A 3 -44.33 -38.57 11.61
N LYS A 4 -44.54 -39.41 10.58
CA LYS A 4 -43.46 -39.92 9.70
C LYS A 4 -43.15 -38.99 8.52
N SER A 5 -44.02 -38.02 8.22
CA SER A 5 -43.84 -37.10 7.08
C SER A 5 -42.79 -36.02 7.40
N TRP A 6 -42.88 -35.43 8.59
CA TRP A 6 -41.96 -34.38 9.07
C TRP A 6 -40.51 -34.86 9.15
N LEU A 7 -40.28 -36.11 9.56
CA LEU A 7 -38.94 -36.67 9.63
C LEU A 7 -38.29 -36.79 8.24
N ARG A 8 -39.08 -37.14 7.22
CA ARG A 8 -38.61 -37.21 5.82
C ARG A 8 -38.31 -35.82 5.27
N VAL A 9 -39.15 -34.83 5.59
CA VAL A 9 -38.92 -33.43 5.20
C VAL A 9 -37.66 -32.87 5.86
N ALA A 10 -37.44 -33.13 7.16
CA ALA A 10 -36.25 -32.68 7.88
C ALA A 10 -34.96 -33.31 7.33
N ILE A 11 -34.98 -34.60 6.98
CA ILE A 11 -33.84 -35.29 6.35
C ILE A 11 -33.55 -34.69 4.97
N LEU A 12 -34.57 -34.41 4.17
CA LEU A 12 -34.40 -33.79 2.84
C LEU A 12 -33.85 -32.37 2.94
N ILE A 13 -34.30 -31.56 3.90
CA ILE A 13 -33.77 -30.21 4.13
C ILE A 13 -32.31 -30.28 4.61
N SER A 14 -31.98 -31.21 5.51
CA SER A 14 -30.60 -31.40 5.98
C SER A 14 -29.66 -31.85 4.86
N LEU A 15 -30.12 -32.73 3.96
CA LEU A 15 -29.36 -33.15 2.79
C LEU A 15 -29.18 -32.01 1.78
N LEU A 16 -30.23 -31.21 1.57
CA LEU A 16 -30.17 -30.03 0.69
C LEU A 16 -29.19 -28.98 1.24
N LEU A 17 -29.22 -28.73 2.55
CA LEU A 17 -28.26 -27.83 3.22
C LEU A 17 -26.82 -28.34 3.13
N TYR A 18 -26.62 -29.66 3.24
CA TYR A 18 -25.29 -30.26 3.09
C TYR A 18 -24.76 -30.12 1.65
N LEU A 19 -25.61 -30.35 0.64
CA LEU A 19 -25.25 -30.18 -0.77
C LEU A 19 -24.94 -28.71 -1.13
N VAL A 20 -25.72 -27.76 -0.62
CA VAL A 20 -25.46 -26.33 -0.82
C VAL A 20 -24.18 -25.89 -0.10
N ALA A 21 -23.91 -26.45 1.09
CA ALA A 21 -22.66 -26.19 1.80
C ALA A 21 -21.44 -26.73 1.02
N GLU A 22 -21.55 -27.90 0.39
CA GLU A 22 -20.49 -28.48 -0.45
C GLU A 22 -20.23 -27.64 -1.72
N GLU A 23 -21.29 -27.12 -2.37
CA GLU A 23 -21.17 -26.23 -3.53
C GLU A 23 -20.56 -24.87 -3.17
N VAL A 24 -20.96 -24.29 -2.02
CA VAL A 24 -20.40 -23.02 -1.52
C VAL A 24 -18.96 -23.22 -1.07
N LEU A 25 -18.64 -24.35 -0.42
CA LEU A 25 -17.26 -24.69 -0.04
C LEU A 25 -16.40 -24.94 -1.28
N SER A 26 -16.92 -25.62 -2.30
CA SER A 26 -16.21 -25.86 -3.56
C SER A 26 -15.98 -24.57 -4.36
N LYS A 27 -16.89 -23.58 -4.28
CA LYS A 27 -16.68 -22.24 -4.86
C LYS A 27 -15.75 -21.36 -4.03
N CYS A 28 -15.76 -21.48 -2.70
CA CYS A 28 -14.79 -20.83 -1.82
C CYS A 28 -13.37 -21.39 -2.01
N ILE A 29 -13.24 -22.70 -2.26
CA ILE A 29 -11.94 -23.33 -2.57
C ILE A 29 -11.44 -22.90 -3.96
N LEU A 30 -12.34 -22.68 -4.93
CA LEU A 30 -11.96 -22.25 -6.29
C LEU A 30 -11.42 -20.80 -6.38
N PHE A 31 -11.59 -19.98 -5.35
CA PHE A 31 -10.99 -18.64 -5.28
C PHE A 31 -9.56 -18.64 -4.71
N THR A 32 -8.99 -19.81 -4.44
CA THR A 32 -7.54 -19.97 -4.31
C THR A 32 -6.92 -20.28 -5.67
N ALA A 33 -7.05 -19.34 -6.61
CA ALA A 33 -6.11 -19.32 -7.72
C ALA A 33 -4.74 -19.05 -7.10
N GLU A 34 -3.95 -20.11 -6.86
CA GLU A 34 -2.52 -19.98 -6.66
C GLU A 34 -1.98 -19.19 -7.85
N LEU A 35 -1.66 -17.92 -7.62
CA LEU A 35 -0.79 -17.15 -8.49
C LEU A 35 0.55 -17.89 -8.53
N LYS A 36 0.67 -18.86 -9.46
CA LYS A 36 1.95 -19.46 -9.82
C LYS A 36 2.76 -18.41 -10.56
N PHE A 37 3.28 -17.45 -9.80
CA PHE A 37 4.47 -16.74 -10.22
C PHE A 37 5.57 -17.78 -10.33
N ALA A 38 6.03 -18.05 -11.56
CA ALA A 38 7.27 -18.76 -11.79
C ALA A 38 8.41 -17.87 -11.24
N HIS A 39 8.63 -17.94 -9.93
CA HIS A 39 9.68 -17.19 -9.27
C HIS A 39 10.97 -17.97 -9.44
N LYS A 40 11.82 -17.48 -10.36
CA LYS A 40 13.22 -17.90 -10.46
C LYS A 40 13.86 -17.62 -9.09
N ASP A 41 14.48 -18.64 -8.48
CA ASP A 41 15.04 -18.63 -7.14
C ASP A 41 16.14 -17.55 -6.92
N ASN A 42 15.71 -16.31 -6.73
CA ASN A 42 16.48 -15.20 -6.15
C ASN A 42 15.49 -14.34 -5.37
N LEU A 43 14.80 -14.93 -4.39
CA LEU A 43 13.99 -14.17 -3.43
C LEU A 43 14.91 -13.13 -2.75
N PRO A 44 14.49 -11.86 -2.66
CA PRO A 44 15.23 -10.86 -1.90
C PRO A 44 15.44 -11.37 -0.48
N VAL A 45 16.71 -11.51 -0.06
CA VAL A 45 17.03 -11.92 1.32
C VAL A 45 16.56 -10.81 2.25
N TYR A 46 15.75 -11.18 3.24
CA TYR A 46 15.29 -10.24 4.26
C TYR A 46 16.48 -9.57 4.96
N ASN A 47 16.50 -8.24 4.93
CA ASN A 47 17.47 -7.44 5.66
C ASN A 47 16.74 -6.72 6.81
N HIS A 48 16.99 -7.20 8.04
CA HIS A 48 16.34 -6.69 9.24
C HIS A 48 16.60 -5.19 9.47
N THR A 49 17.84 -4.74 9.25
CA THR A 49 18.21 -3.33 9.47
C THR A 49 17.44 -2.43 8.52
N ILE A 50 17.44 -2.73 7.22
CA ILE A 50 16.68 -1.96 6.23
C ILE A 50 15.19 -1.95 6.57
N ALA A 51 14.63 -3.10 6.97
CA ALA A 51 13.23 -3.19 7.36
C ALA A 51 12.91 -2.28 8.55
N MET A 52 13.76 -2.26 9.58
CA MET A 52 13.58 -1.38 10.74
C MET A 52 13.76 0.10 10.40
N THR A 53 14.74 0.44 9.57
CA THR A 53 14.94 1.82 9.08
C THR A 53 13.70 2.31 8.33
N LEU A 54 13.13 1.50 7.43
CA LEU A 54 11.91 1.85 6.70
C LEU A 54 10.67 1.96 7.60
N VAL A 55 10.62 1.24 8.72
CA VAL A 55 9.58 1.39 9.75
C VAL A 55 9.73 2.72 10.49
N GLU A 56 10.95 3.15 10.79
CA GLU A 56 11.19 4.47 11.40
C GLU A 56 10.73 5.60 10.48
N TYR A 57 11.05 5.55 9.19
CA TYR A 57 10.52 6.50 8.20
C TYR A 57 8.98 6.49 8.12
N ALA A 58 8.37 5.30 8.08
CA ALA A 58 6.91 5.14 8.10
C ALA A 58 6.27 5.62 9.42
N SER A 59 7.04 5.72 10.50
CA SER A 59 6.60 6.23 11.79
C SER A 59 6.78 7.76 11.90
N ALA A 60 7.87 8.31 11.35
CA ALA A 60 8.19 9.74 11.38
C ALA A 60 7.15 10.58 10.62
N VAL A 61 6.63 10.07 9.50
CA VAL A 61 5.61 10.75 8.67
C VAL A 61 4.27 11.00 9.40
N TYR A 62 4.04 10.40 10.57
CA TYR A 62 2.87 10.69 11.41
C TYR A 62 3.03 11.93 12.29
N LEU A 63 4.23 12.51 12.38
CA LEU A 63 4.44 13.68 13.22
C LEU A 63 3.75 14.91 12.64
N LYS A 64 3.13 15.66 13.56
CA LYS A 64 2.36 16.88 13.25
C LYS A 64 3.23 18.13 13.18
N ASP A 65 4.43 18.07 13.78
CA ASP A 65 5.41 19.14 13.69
C ASP A 65 6.05 19.12 12.29
N LEU A 66 5.41 19.82 11.36
CA LEU A 66 5.86 19.90 9.97
C LEU A 66 7.21 20.61 9.84
N THR A 67 7.51 21.56 10.72
CA THR A 67 8.80 22.26 10.72
C THR A 67 9.90 21.29 11.11
N GLY A 68 9.74 20.60 12.23
CA GLY A 68 10.72 19.60 12.69
C GLY A 68 10.88 18.44 11.70
N LEU A 69 9.81 18.06 11.00
CA LEU A 69 9.88 17.04 9.94
C LEU A 69 10.63 17.57 8.70
N ALA A 70 10.34 18.79 8.26
CA ALA A 70 10.98 19.44 7.13
C ALA A 70 12.49 19.65 7.33
N THR A 71 12.92 19.94 8.57
CA THR A 71 14.33 20.09 8.92
C THR A 71 14.98 18.80 9.42
N TRP A 72 14.24 17.69 9.46
CA TRP A 72 14.67 16.41 10.01
C TRP A 72 15.22 16.47 11.45
N THR A 73 14.62 17.31 12.29
CA THR A 73 14.97 17.49 13.72
C THR A 73 13.85 17.01 14.65
N CYS A 74 12.95 16.18 14.13
CA CYS A 74 11.78 15.70 14.84
C CYS A 74 12.12 14.61 15.87
N SER A 75 11.20 14.32 16.80
CA SER A 75 11.41 13.30 17.84
C SER A 75 11.59 11.87 17.34
N ARG A 76 11.36 11.62 16.03
CA ARG A 76 11.53 10.32 15.35
C ARG A 76 12.50 10.41 14.16
N CYS A 77 13.28 11.48 14.06
CA CYS A 77 14.20 11.76 12.96
C CYS A 77 15.67 11.42 13.31
N GLY A 78 15.87 10.54 14.29
CA GLY A 78 17.19 10.12 14.77
C GLY A 78 17.47 8.65 14.45
N ASP A 79 18.38 8.07 15.22
CA ASP A 79 18.72 6.65 15.21
C ASP A 79 19.04 6.11 13.80
N LEU A 80 18.20 5.25 13.23
CA LEU A 80 18.44 4.61 11.94
C LEU A 80 18.13 5.53 10.76
N THR A 81 17.60 6.72 11.01
CA THR A 81 17.24 7.72 9.98
C THR A 81 18.07 8.99 10.09
N GLU A 82 19.14 8.98 10.89
CA GLU A 82 20.02 10.14 11.07
C GLU A 82 20.67 10.55 9.74
N GLY A 83 20.74 11.86 9.50
CA GLY A 83 21.34 12.41 8.28
C GLY A 83 20.47 12.32 7.02
N PHE A 84 19.19 11.97 7.16
CA PHE A 84 18.23 12.06 6.06
C PHE A 84 18.05 13.52 5.59
N GLU A 85 18.08 13.72 4.29
CA GLU A 85 17.92 15.03 3.68
C GLU A 85 16.54 15.15 3.05
N MET A 86 15.68 15.98 3.63
CA MET A 86 14.34 16.22 3.09
C MET A 86 14.41 17.01 1.78
N ILE A 87 13.79 16.49 0.73
CA ILE A 87 13.66 17.15 -0.58
C ILE A 87 12.28 17.81 -0.71
N GLU A 88 11.24 17.13 -0.25
CA GLU A 88 9.87 17.61 -0.28
C GLU A 88 9.04 17.04 0.87
N LEU A 89 8.30 17.91 1.55
CA LEU A 89 7.22 17.53 2.46
C LEU A 89 5.88 17.82 1.78
N ILE A 90 5.09 16.79 1.56
CA ILE A 90 3.82 16.87 0.82
C ILE A 90 2.67 16.75 1.82
N VAL A 91 1.80 17.76 1.83
CA VAL A 91 0.63 17.79 2.72
C VAL A 91 -0.60 18.12 1.89
N ASP A 92 -1.53 17.17 1.80
CA ASP A 92 -2.84 17.37 1.19
C ASP A 92 -3.86 17.60 2.30
N VAL A 93 -4.19 18.87 2.54
CA VAL A 93 -5.08 19.27 3.64
C VAL A 93 -6.51 18.78 3.39
N GLU A 94 -6.97 18.81 2.14
CA GLU A 94 -8.33 18.41 1.75
C GLU A 94 -8.56 16.93 2.03
N HIS A 95 -7.58 16.09 1.68
CA HIS A 95 -7.69 14.64 1.83
C HIS A 95 -7.02 14.12 3.11
N CYS A 96 -6.53 15.01 3.98
CA CYS A 96 -5.78 14.68 5.19
C CYS A 96 -4.59 13.74 4.95
N LEU A 97 -3.90 13.89 3.82
CA LEU A 97 -2.74 13.08 3.45
C LEU A 97 -1.44 13.79 3.80
N GLN A 98 -0.42 13.01 4.11
CA GLN A 98 0.92 13.50 4.36
C GLN A 98 1.93 12.49 3.85
N GLY A 99 2.97 12.96 3.20
CA GLY A 99 4.10 12.15 2.78
C GLY A 99 5.34 13.01 2.64
N PHE A 100 6.49 12.38 2.51
CA PHE A 100 7.71 13.10 2.18
C PHE A 100 8.56 12.31 1.20
N VAL A 101 9.45 13.04 0.53
CA VAL A 101 10.51 12.51 -0.31
C VAL A 101 11.82 13.11 0.19
N GLY A 102 12.83 12.27 0.38
CA GLY A 102 14.16 12.72 0.75
C GLY A 102 15.23 11.68 0.43
N VAL A 103 16.47 11.99 0.75
CA VAL A 103 17.62 11.14 0.45
C VAL A 103 18.23 10.60 1.73
N ALA A 104 18.31 9.28 1.82
CA ALA A 104 19.04 8.55 2.85
C ALA A 104 20.43 8.20 2.30
N LYS A 105 21.46 8.90 2.77
CA LYS A 105 22.84 8.76 2.25
C LYS A 105 23.46 7.41 2.58
N ASP A 106 23.18 6.91 3.77
CA ASP A 106 23.60 5.60 4.28
C ASP A 106 23.03 4.44 3.46
N LEU A 107 21.77 4.57 3.01
CA LEU A 107 21.10 3.60 2.13
C LEU A 107 21.43 3.82 0.65
N ASN A 108 22.06 4.94 0.31
CA ASN A 108 22.21 5.43 -1.07
C ASN A 108 20.87 5.35 -1.84
N ALA A 109 19.82 5.92 -1.25
CA ALA A 109 18.46 5.80 -1.77
C ALA A 109 17.61 7.06 -1.55
N ILE A 110 16.72 7.33 -2.50
CA ILE A 110 15.57 8.22 -2.32
C ILE A 110 14.52 7.44 -1.52
N VAL A 111 14.17 7.94 -0.33
CA VAL A 111 13.12 7.35 0.51
C VAL A 111 11.85 8.18 0.39
N ILE A 112 10.75 7.49 0.16
CA ILE A 112 9.40 8.05 0.07
C ILE A 112 8.56 7.40 1.15
N ALA A 113 7.96 8.20 2.03
CA ALA A 113 7.11 7.69 3.10
C ALA A 113 5.72 8.33 3.05
N PHE A 114 4.68 7.53 3.28
CA PHE A 114 3.30 7.99 3.35
C PHE A 114 2.68 7.71 4.71
N ARG A 115 2.00 8.72 5.25
CA ARG A 115 1.16 8.60 6.44
C ARG A 115 -0.13 7.86 6.08
N GLY A 116 -0.49 6.88 6.89
CA GLY A 116 -1.84 6.31 6.85
C GLY A 116 -2.87 7.18 7.59
N SER A 117 -4.09 6.65 7.70
CA SER A 117 -5.17 7.32 8.44
C SER A 117 -4.84 7.45 9.93
N ALA A 118 -5.16 8.61 10.53
CA ALA A 118 -4.96 8.85 11.96
C ALA A 118 -5.88 7.98 12.84
N SER A 119 -7.06 7.61 12.32
CA SER A 119 -7.99 6.66 12.95
C SER A 119 -8.12 5.41 12.10
N ILE A 120 -7.27 4.43 12.36
CA ILE A 120 -7.20 3.18 11.60
C ILE A 120 -8.50 2.36 11.73
N MET A 121 -9.17 2.35 12.89
CA MET A 121 -10.42 1.60 13.07
C MET A 121 -11.57 2.15 12.21
N ASN A 122 -11.86 3.45 12.31
CA ASN A 122 -12.90 4.09 11.49
C ASN A 122 -12.61 3.95 10.00
N TRP A 123 -11.33 4.02 9.64
CA TRP A 123 -10.91 3.87 8.26
C TRP A 123 -11.04 2.43 7.74
N ILE A 124 -10.74 1.41 8.56
CA ILE A 124 -10.97 -0.01 8.20
C ILE A 124 -12.47 -0.24 7.98
N GLU A 125 -13.32 0.28 8.86
CA GLU A 125 -14.78 0.20 8.71
C GLU A 125 -15.24 0.88 7.41
N ASP A 126 -14.84 2.13 7.18
CA ASP A 126 -15.14 2.84 5.92
C ASP A 126 -14.58 2.11 4.68
N LEU A 127 -13.44 1.41 4.81
CA LEU A 127 -12.88 0.60 3.74
C LEU A 127 -13.74 -0.59 3.38
N TYR A 128 -14.15 -1.33 4.40
CA TYR A 128 -15.01 -2.49 4.23
C TYR A 128 -16.33 -2.10 3.54
N TRP A 129 -16.87 -0.92 3.87
CA TRP A 129 -18.10 -0.42 3.24
C TRP A 129 -17.92 0.16 1.83
N LYS A 130 -16.73 0.66 1.48
CA LYS A 130 -16.43 1.29 0.18
C LYS A 130 -15.64 0.39 -0.78
N GLN A 131 -15.67 -0.93 -0.60
CA GLN A 131 -15.12 -1.90 -1.55
C GLN A 131 -15.85 -1.83 -2.90
N LEU A 132 -15.40 -0.91 -3.76
CA LEU A 132 -15.63 -0.96 -5.19
C LEU A 132 -14.25 -1.11 -5.82
N ASP A 133 -14.01 -2.30 -6.36
CA ASP A 133 -12.78 -2.57 -7.07
C ASP A 133 -12.81 -1.83 -8.42
N LEU A 134 -11.85 -0.94 -8.61
CA LEU A 134 -11.60 -0.26 -9.88
C LEU A 134 -10.73 -1.14 -10.76
N LYS A 135 -10.99 -1.13 -12.07
CA LYS A 135 -10.02 -1.66 -13.03
C LYS A 135 -8.83 -0.73 -13.11
N TYR A 136 -7.63 -1.25 -12.89
CA TYR A 136 -6.42 -0.46 -13.06
C TYR A 136 -6.27 -0.08 -14.55
N PRO A 137 -6.05 1.22 -14.89
CA PRO A 137 -5.94 1.65 -16.28
C PRO A 137 -4.87 0.85 -17.04
N GLY A 138 -5.22 0.33 -18.22
CA GLY A 138 -4.32 -0.45 -19.05
C GLY A 138 -4.12 -1.91 -18.62
N MET A 139 -4.76 -2.36 -17.54
CA MET A 139 -4.69 -3.74 -17.03
C MET A 139 -6.12 -4.26 -16.76
N PRO A 140 -6.83 -4.82 -17.78
CA PRO A 140 -8.27 -5.08 -17.75
C PRO A 140 -8.76 -6.04 -16.64
N ASP A 141 -7.85 -6.88 -16.15
CA ASP A 141 -8.08 -7.92 -15.14
C ASP A 141 -7.49 -7.57 -13.77
N ALA A 142 -6.83 -6.42 -13.63
CA ALA A 142 -6.29 -5.94 -12.37
C ALA A 142 -7.33 -5.08 -11.64
N MET A 143 -7.66 -5.49 -10.42
CA MET A 143 -8.61 -4.83 -9.55
C MET A 143 -7.89 -4.14 -8.39
N VAL A 144 -8.28 -2.91 -8.08
CA VAL A 144 -7.68 -2.10 -7.02
C VAL A 144 -8.75 -1.43 -6.19
N HIS A 145 -8.50 -1.30 -4.89
CA HIS A 145 -9.44 -0.63 -4.01
C HIS A 145 -9.51 0.87 -4.33
N HIS A 146 -10.71 1.36 -4.68
CA HIS A 146 -10.93 2.74 -5.12
C HIS A 146 -10.36 3.78 -4.15
N GLY A 147 -10.58 3.63 -2.85
CA GLY A 147 -10.12 4.60 -1.85
C GLY A 147 -8.60 4.81 -1.88
N PHE A 148 -7.82 3.72 -1.89
CA PHE A 148 -6.36 3.82 -1.96
C PHE A 148 -5.87 4.39 -3.28
N TYR A 149 -6.51 3.95 -4.38
CA TYR A 149 -6.15 4.40 -5.71
C TYR A 149 -6.34 5.92 -5.82
N SER A 150 -7.51 6.44 -5.42
CA SER A 150 -7.81 7.87 -5.42
C SER A 150 -6.88 8.65 -4.48
N SER A 151 -6.63 8.16 -3.26
CA SER A 151 -5.73 8.83 -2.31
C SER A 151 -4.33 9.06 -2.89
N TYR A 152 -3.83 8.17 -3.75
CA TYR A 152 -2.57 8.38 -4.45
C TYR A 152 -2.74 9.18 -5.76
N HIS A 153 -3.59 8.72 -6.68
CA HIS A 153 -3.62 9.22 -8.07
C HIS A 153 -4.39 10.52 -8.26
N GLU A 154 -5.39 10.79 -7.43
CA GLU A 154 -6.33 11.91 -7.61
C GLU A 154 -6.07 13.07 -6.63
N THR A 155 -4.92 13.05 -5.96
CA THR A 155 -4.52 14.06 -4.97
C THR A 155 -3.21 14.73 -5.34
N THR A 156 -2.81 15.73 -4.56
CA THR A 156 -1.52 16.42 -4.72
C THR A 156 -0.31 15.52 -4.43
N VAL A 157 -0.53 14.34 -3.83
CA VAL A 157 0.52 13.41 -3.42
C VAL A 157 1.32 12.91 -4.62
N ARG A 158 0.65 12.40 -5.66
CA ARG A 158 1.33 11.82 -6.82
C ARG A 158 2.22 12.83 -7.54
N THR A 159 1.68 14.02 -7.84
CA THR A 159 2.45 15.06 -8.54
C THR A 159 3.61 15.58 -7.69
N GLY A 160 3.40 15.77 -6.39
CA GLY A 160 4.46 16.15 -5.45
C GLY A 160 5.60 15.12 -5.42
N VAL A 161 5.27 13.83 -5.37
CA VAL A 161 6.26 12.75 -5.38
C VAL A 161 7.05 12.72 -6.68
N LEU A 162 6.38 12.74 -7.84
CA LEU A 162 7.06 12.68 -9.14
C LEU A 162 8.03 13.86 -9.33
N HIS A 163 7.63 15.07 -8.95
CA HIS A 163 8.48 16.24 -9.01
C HIS A 163 9.67 16.15 -8.04
N ALA A 164 9.45 15.69 -6.81
CA ALA A 164 10.50 15.54 -5.81
C ALA A 164 11.52 14.45 -6.19
N VAL A 165 11.05 13.30 -6.69
CA VAL A 165 11.93 12.22 -7.18
C VAL A 165 12.77 12.71 -8.36
N LYS A 166 12.17 13.43 -9.32
CA LYS A 166 12.92 14.00 -10.43
C LYS A 166 14.03 14.94 -9.95
N ARG A 167 13.73 15.87 -9.05
CA ARG A 167 14.74 16.77 -8.45
C ARG A 167 15.82 16.00 -7.70
N ALA A 168 15.45 14.98 -6.93
CA ALA A 168 16.42 14.16 -6.22
C ALA A 168 17.36 13.42 -7.18
N LYS A 169 16.84 12.88 -8.29
CA LYS A 169 17.68 12.26 -9.33
C LYS A 169 18.61 13.26 -10.03
N GLU A 170 18.15 14.50 -10.26
CA GLU A 170 19.00 15.57 -10.82
C GLU A 170 20.15 15.94 -9.89
N LEU A 171 19.93 15.93 -8.57
CA LEU A 171 20.92 16.32 -7.56
C LEU A 171 21.88 15.18 -7.15
N TYR A 172 21.38 13.94 -7.06
CA TYR A 172 22.12 12.80 -6.50
C TYR A 172 22.39 11.68 -7.51
N GLY A 173 21.89 11.79 -8.74
CA GLY A 173 22.01 10.77 -9.78
C GLY A 173 20.96 9.66 -9.67
N ASP A 174 21.16 8.60 -10.44
CA ASP A 174 20.25 7.45 -10.48
C ASP A 174 20.55 6.48 -9.33
N ILE A 175 20.13 6.87 -8.12
CA ILE A 175 20.21 6.08 -6.90
C ILE A 175 18.92 5.28 -6.67
N ASN A 176 18.98 4.30 -5.75
CA ASN A 176 17.82 3.44 -5.46
C ASN A 176 16.61 4.25 -4.99
N ILE A 177 15.41 3.74 -5.19
CA ILE A 177 14.19 4.31 -4.62
C ILE A 177 13.57 3.30 -3.67
N MET A 178 13.29 3.72 -2.45
CA MET A 178 12.61 2.94 -1.43
C MET A 178 11.31 3.64 -1.03
N VAL A 179 10.20 2.92 -1.10
CA VAL A 179 8.87 3.46 -0.78
C VAL A 179 8.33 2.70 0.42
N THR A 180 7.85 3.42 1.44
CA THR A 180 7.35 2.86 2.70
C THR A 180 6.09 3.58 3.17
N GLY A 181 5.36 2.93 4.08
CA GLY A 181 4.19 3.50 4.71
C GLY A 181 3.51 2.48 5.61
N HIS A 182 2.86 2.97 6.66
CA HIS A 182 2.12 2.14 7.61
C HIS A 182 0.61 2.22 7.34
N SER A 183 -0.10 1.10 7.54
CA SER A 183 -1.56 1.00 7.31
C SER A 183 -1.94 1.46 5.89
N MET A 184 -2.85 2.44 5.74
CA MET A 184 -3.20 3.03 4.43
C MET A 184 -1.98 3.54 3.65
N GLY A 185 -0.97 4.07 4.34
CA GLY A 185 0.27 4.54 3.72
C GLY A 185 1.02 3.42 2.99
N GLY A 186 0.89 2.16 3.44
CA GLY A 186 1.48 1.02 2.75
C GLY A 186 0.81 0.72 1.41
N ALA A 187 -0.51 0.89 1.31
CA ALA A 187 -1.22 0.76 0.04
C ALA A 187 -0.83 1.89 -0.92
N MET A 188 -0.74 3.12 -0.42
CA MET A 188 -0.22 4.25 -1.22
C MET A 188 1.23 4.02 -1.67
N ALA A 189 2.07 3.42 -0.81
CA ALA A 189 3.44 3.06 -1.16
C ALA A 189 3.50 2.07 -2.32
N ALA A 190 2.61 1.07 -2.35
CA ALA A 190 2.53 0.11 -3.45
C ALA A 190 2.12 0.78 -4.79
N PHE A 191 1.12 1.67 -4.77
CA PHE A 191 0.75 2.43 -5.97
C PHE A 191 1.87 3.35 -6.45
N CYS A 192 2.54 4.01 -5.51
CA CYS A 192 3.69 4.86 -5.80
C CYS A 192 4.84 4.08 -6.46
N ALA A 193 5.19 2.93 -5.92
CA ALA A 193 6.23 2.07 -6.49
C ALA A 193 5.88 1.64 -7.93
N LEU A 194 4.62 1.28 -8.17
CA LEU A 194 4.14 0.93 -9.52
C LEU A 194 4.23 2.12 -10.49
N ASP A 195 3.73 3.29 -10.08
CA ASP A 195 3.73 4.50 -10.90
C ASP A 195 5.15 4.94 -11.28
N LEU A 196 6.09 4.90 -10.31
CA LEU A 196 7.51 5.18 -10.53
C LEU A 196 8.15 4.17 -11.48
N ALA A 197 7.83 2.88 -11.34
CA ALA A 197 8.35 1.83 -12.22
C ALA A 197 7.89 2.01 -13.67
N VAL A 198 6.63 2.43 -13.87
CA VAL A 198 6.05 2.65 -15.20
C VAL A 198 6.54 3.95 -15.84
N ILE A 199 6.63 5.04 -15.08
CA ILE A 199 6.92 6.38 -15.62
C ILE A 199 8.41 6.69 -15.67
N ILE A 200 9.13 6.40 -14.58
CA ILE A 200 10.52 6.85 -14.41
C ILE A 200 11.51 5.76 -14.81
N MET A 201 11.16 4.48 -14.60
CA MET A 201 12.09 3.37 -14.82
C MET A 201 11.91 2.69 -16.19
N ASN A 202 10.86 3.03 -16.95
CA ASN A 202 10.63 2.46 -18.27
C ASN A 202 10.92 3.50 -19.38
N PRO A 203 11.98 3.31 -20.18
CA PRO A 203 12.35 4.25 -21.25
C PRO A 203 11.35 4.31 -22.41
N PHE A 204 10.33 3.45 -22.43
CA PHE A 204 9.28 3.49 -23.45
C PHE A 204 8.19 4.55 -23.20
N PHE A 205 8.14 5.15 -22.01
CA PHE A 205 7.14 6.17 -21.63
C PHE A 205 7.73 7.53 -21.25
N SER A 206 9.06 7.71 -21.38
CA SER A 206 9.77 8.97 -21.14
C SER A 206 10.03 9.77 -22.42
#